data_AF-A0A9X1DFP6-F1
#
_entry.id   AF-A0A9X1DFP6-F1
#
_cell.length_a   1.000
_cell.length_b   1.000
_cell.length_c   1.000
_cell.angle_alpha   90.00
_cell.angle_beta   90.00
_cell.angle_gamma   90.00
#
_symmetry.space_group_name_H-M   'P 1'
#
loop_
_entity.id
_entity.type
_entity.pdbx_description
1 polymer ?
#
loop_
_entity_poly.entity_id
_entity_poly.type
_entity_poly.pdbx_seq_one_letter_code
_entity_poly.pdbx_strand_id
1 'polypeptide(L)'
;MNSEERRKLLGSFIRSHRERMTPDVVVRRRRTPGLRREELAARAGIGVTWCAWIEQGRDVSVSAETLARIAEALALTPAERAYLFELGGRRDPAQPLVSTIAVAPASVAALVMTLPVPAYGLDRLWNASCWNPAAEHLFAGWLGTNGERNLLRYTFLSPSARMLLPDWEQRARRVLAEFRADCVRLMNDPFLDGLARDLRERSELFAHEWDSQSVSAREGGIRTFVHPLDGPLSFIQHTFSAVERPDHKLVALMPTAGVDR
;
A
#
# COMPACT_ATOMS: atom_id res chain seq x y z
N MET A 1 -15.49 -3.96 3.73
CA MET A 1 -15.71 -4.42 5.12
C MET A 1 -16.02 -3.22 5.99
N ASN A 2 -17.14 -3.21 6.69
CA ASN A 2 -17.52 -2.09 7.55
C ASN A 2 -16.60 -2.05 8.80
N SER A 3 -16.38 -0.87 9.38
CA SER A 3 -15.55 -0.64 10.57
C SER A 3 -16.01 -1.50 11.77
N GLU A 4 -17.31 -1.75 11.92
CA GLU A 4 -17.84 -2.64 12.94
C GLU A 4 -17.48 -4.12 12.73
N GLU A 5 -17.61 -4.63 11.51
CA GLU A 5 -17.23 -6.00 11.17
C GLU A 5 -15.73 -6.23 11.43
N ARG A 6 -14.90 -5.26 11.04
CA ARG A 6 -13.46 -5.31 11.28
C ARG A 6 -13.12 -5.38 12.77
N ARG A 7 -13.81 -4.60 13.62
CA ARG A 7 -13.65 -4.65 15.09
C ARG A 7 -14.05 -6.01 15.67
N LYS A 8 -15.16 -6.60 15.20
CA LYS A 8 -15.59 -7.94 15.64
C LYS A 8 -14.58 -9.01 15.23
N LEU A 9 -14.04 -8.94 14.02
CA LEU A 9 -12.99 -9.84 13.54
C LEU A 9 -11.71 -9.72 14.36
N LEU A 10 -11.26 -8.49 14.67
CA LEU A 10 -10.11 -8.25 15.56
C LEU A 10 -10.31 -8.91 16.92
N GLY A 11 -11.48 -8.70 17.54
CA GLY A 11 -11.80 -9.28 18.83
C GLY A 11 -11.84 -10.81 18.81
N SER A 12 -12.43 -11.39 17.77
CA SER A 12 -12.48 -12.84 17.56
C SER A 12 -11.09 -13.44 17.32
N PHE A 13 -10.24 -12.75 16.57
CA PHE A 13 -8.87 -13.16 16.29
C PHE A 13 -8.04 -13.24 17.59
N ILE A 14 -8.07 -12.16 18.39
CA ILE A 14 -7.36 -12.10 19.68
C ILE A 14 -7.86 -13.20 20.62
N ARG A 15 -9.18 -13.37 20.73
CA ARG A 15 -9.81 -14.40 21.57
C ARG A 15 -9.33 -15.80 21.17
N SER A 16 -9.37 -16.09 19.87
CA SER A 16 -8.99 -17.41 19.35
C SER A 16 -7.52 -17.76 19.62
N HIS A 17 -6.60 -16.78 19.54
CA HIS A 17 -5.18 -17.02 19.84
C HIS A 17 -4.93 -17.13 21.35
N ARG A 18 -5.60 -16.31 22.15
CA ARG A 18 -5.55 -16.38 23.61
C ARG A 18 -5.96 -17.76 24.13
N GLU A 19 -7.02 -18.33 23.57
CA GLU A 19 -7.56 -19.64 24.00
C GLU A 19 -6.70 -20.84 23.57
N ARG A 20 -5.80 -20.65 22.60
CA ARG A 20 -4.82 -21.66 22.16
C ARG A 20 -3.50 -21.61 22.94
N MET A 21 -3.21 -20.50 23.59
CA MET A 21 -1.94 -20.29 24.30
C MET A 21 -1.83 -21.17 25.55
N THR A 22 -0.65 -21.76 25.76
CA THR A 22 -0.34 -22.49 27.00
C THR A 22 -0.16 -21.49 28.16
N PRO A 23 -0.87 -21.68 29.29
CA PRO A 23 -0.71 -20.81 30.45
C PRO A 23 0.63 -21.03 31.16
N ASP A 24 1.17 -19.97 31.77
CA ASP A 24 2.41 -20.05 32.56
C ASP A 24 2.23 -20.91 33.83
N VAL A 25 1.01 -20.93 34.39
CA VAL A 25 0.69 -21.69 35.60
C VAL A 25 -0.39 -22.74 35.31
N VAL A 26 0.02 -24.01 35.35
CA VAL A 26 -0.87 -25.17 35.22
C VAL A 26 -1.64 -25.38 36.53
N VAL A 27 -2.81 -24.74 36.65
CA VAL A 27 -3.73 -24.96 37.77
C VAL A 27 -4.72 -26.07 37.41
N ARG A 28 -4.87 -27.09 38.27
CA ARG A 28 -5.65 -28.33 38.06
C ARG A 28 -7.15 -28.16 37.72
N ARG A 29 -7.75 -26.97 37.88
CA ARG A 29 -9.13 -26.66 37.47
C ARG A 29 -9.20 -25.28 36.79
N ARG A 30 -9.09 -25.25 35.46
CA ARG A 30 -9.43 -24.07 34.65
C ARG A 30 -10.74 -24.30 33.91
N ARG A 31 -11.64 -23.31 33.95
CA ARG A 31 -12.89 -23.28 33.17
C ARG A 31 -12.69 -22.74 31.75
N THR A 32 -11.61 -22.00 31.50
CA THR A 32 -11.32 -21.39 30.21
C THR A 32 -10.11 -22.09 29.58
N PRO A 33 -10.21 -22.57 28.32
CA PRO A 33 -9.05 -23.05 27.59
C PRO A 33 -8.04 -21.91 27.37
N GLY A 34 -6.76 -22.23 27.48
CA GLY A 34 -5.65 -21.30 27.31
C GLY A 34 -5.55 -20.19 28.36
N LEU A 35 -5.07 -19.02 27.94
CA LEU A 35 -4.90 -17.84 28.80
C LEU A 35 -6.25 -17.21 29.15
N ARG A 36 -6.42 -16.73 30.38
CA ARG A 36 -7.53 -15.86 30.77
C ARG A 36 -7.29 -14.45 30.23
N ARG A 37 -8.36 -13.65 30.18
CA ARG A 37 -8.25 -12.22 29.84
C ARG A 37 -7.30 -11.49 30.77
N GLU A 38 -7.31 -11.82 32.06
CA GLU A 38 -6.41 -11.25 33.06
C GLU A 38 -4.95 -11.53 32.73
N GLU A 39 -4.64 -12.75 32.28
CA GLU A 39 -3.28 -13.17 31.94
C GLU A 39 -2.79 -12.51 30.65
N LEU A 40 -3.62 -12.46 29.61
CA LEU A 40 -3.29 -11.72 28.39
C LEU A 40 -3.10 -10.22 28.68
N ALA A 41 -4.00 -9.63 29.47
CA ALA A 41 -3.94 -8.23 29.84
C ALA A 41 -2.65 -7.91 30.62
N ALA A 42 -2.26 -8.78 31.56
CA ALA A 42 -1.00 -8.66 32.28
C ALA A 42 0.21 -8.75 31.33
N ARG A 43 0.27 -9.76 30.45
CA ARG A 43 1.36 -9.93 29.47
C ARG A 43 1.49 -8.76 28.51
N ALA A 44 0.36 -8.21 28.04
CA ALA A 44 0.34 -7.08 27.11
C ALA A 44 0.46 -5.71 27.81
N GLY A 45 0.47 -5.66 29.15
CA GLY A 45 0.50 -4.42 29.92
C GLY A 45 -0.73 -3.53 29.68
N ILE A 46 -1.92 -4.12 29.57
CA ILE A 46 -3.20 -3.42 29.39
C ILE A 46 -4.18 -3.76 30.51
N GLY A 47 -5.24 -2.95 30.67
CA GLY A 47 -6.30 -3.25 31.63
C GLY A 47 -7.14 -4.46 31.21
N VAL A 48 -7.59 -5.27 32.18
CA VAL A 48 -8.44 -6.46 31.93
C VAL A 48 -9.76 -6.08 31.23
N THR A 49 -10.39 -4.99 31.69
CA THR A 49 -11.60 -4.43 31.08
C THR A 49 -11.36 -4.01 29.63
N TRP A 50 -10.18 -3.44 29.34
CA TRP A 50 -9.79 -3.04 27.99
C TRP A 50 -9.64 -4.26 27.07
N CYS A 51 -8.97 -5.32 27.55
CA CYS A 51 -8.87 -6.59 26.84
C CYS A 51 -10.27 -7.17 26.53
N ALA A 52 -11.22 -7.09 27.47
CA ALA A 52 -12.59 -7.55 27.25
C ALA A 52 -13.33 -6.71 26.20
N TRP A 53 -13.17 -5.39 26.20
CA TRP A 53 -13.80 -4.50 25.21
C TRP A 53 -13.29 -4.74 23.79
N ILE A 54 -11.98 -4.96 23.63
CA ILE A 54 -11.38 -5.33 22.35
C ILE A 54 -11.96 -6.66 21.86
N GLU A 55 -11.98 -7.70 22.70
CA GLU A 55 -12.55 -9.00 22.33
C GLU A 55 -14.04 -8.98 21.99
N GLN A 56 -14.79 -8.01 22.54
CA GLN A 56 -16.21 -7.82 22.25
C GLN A 56 -16.45 -7.00 20.97
N GLY A 57 -15.40 -6.44 20.35
CA GLY A 57 -15.53 -5.56 19.19
C GLY A 57 -16.19 -4.23 19.53
N ARG A 58 -16.09 -3.74 20.78
CA ARG A 58 -16.60 -2.42 21.17
C ARG A 58 -15.85 -1.32 20.43
N ASP A 59 -16.44 -0.13 20.42
CA ASP A 59 -15.79 1.05 19.84
C ASP A 59 -14.67 1.59 20.72
N VAL A 60 -13.52 0.94 20.64
CA VAL A 60 -12.31 1.33 21.35
C VAL A 60 -11.18 1.53 20.35
N SER A 61 -10.54 2.70 20.40
CA SER A 61 -9.37 2.97 19.55
C SER A 61 -8.16 2.24 20.12
N VAL A 62 -7.70 1.20 19.42
CA VAL A 62 -6.49 0.46 19.78
C VAL A 62 -5.29 1.11 19.07
N SER A 63 -4.27 1.50 19.84
CA SER A 63 -3.04 2.06 19.26
C SER A 63 -2.18 0.97 18.62
N ALA A 64 -1.30 1.36 17.68
CA ALA A 64 -0.33 0.46 17.08
C ALA A 64 0.57 -0.20 18.14
N GLU A 65 0.97 0.57 19.16
CA GLU A 65 1.76 0.09 20.30
C GLU A 65 1.01 -0.97 21.13
N THR A 66 -0.29 -0.79 21.32
CA THR A 66 -1.10 -1.79 22.03
C THR A 66 -1.24 -3.07 21.22
N LEU A 67 -1.41 -2.97 19.90
CA LEU A 67 -1.41 -4.15 19.02
C LEU A 67 -0.05 -4.86 19.02
N ALA A 68 1.06 -4.12 19.03
CA ALA A 68 2.41 -4.68 19.11
C ALA A 68 2.59 -5.52 20.39
N ARG A 69 2.21 -4.97 21.55
CA ARG A 69 2.25 -5.68 22.84
C ARG A 69 1.31 -6.89 22.88
N ILE A 70 0.12 -6.80 22.27
CA ILE A 70 -0.79 -7.95 22.16
C ILE A 70 -0.19 -9.06 21.29
N ALA A 71 0.41 -8.70 20.14
CA ALA A 71 1.06 -9.67 19.26
C ALA A 71 2.23 -10.39 19.95
N GLU A 72 3.03 -9.67 20.74
CA GLU A 72 4.10 -10.25 21.56
C GLU A 72 3.55 -11.15 22.68
N ALA A 73 2.54 -10.68 23.42
CA ALA A 73 1.92 -11.44 24.51
C ALA A 73 1.28 -12.77 24.05
N LEU A 74 0.79 -12.81 22.80
CA LEU A 74 0.23 -13.99 22.14
C LEU A 74 1.26 -14.80 21.35
N ALA A 75 2.54 -14.38 21.35
CA ALA A 75 3.61 -15.02 20.59
C ALA A 75 3.25 -15.26 19.11
N LEU A 76 2.61 -14.28 18.47
CA LEU A 76 2.13 -14.41 17.10
C LEU A 76 3.30 -14.60 16.11
N THR A 77 3.08 -15.46 15.12
CA THR A 77 3.97 -15.56 13.96
C THR A 77 3.97 -14.26 13.14
N PRO A 78 4.96 -14.03 12.26
CA PRO A 78 4.99 -12.84 11.41
C PRO A 78 3.72 -12.64 10.56
N ALA A 79 3.13 -13.73 10.05
CA ALA A 79 1.90 -13.67 9.26
C ALA A 79 0.68 -13.29 10.12
N GLU A 80 0.55 -13.89 11.30
CA GLU A 80 -0.52 -13.57 12.25
C GLU A 80 -0.41 -12.14 12.78
N ARG A 81 0.80 -11.66 13.04
CA ARG A 81 1.06 -10.26 13.43
C ARG A 81 0.63 -9.31 12.32
N ALA A 82 1.01 -9.57 11.08
CA ALA A 82 0.58 -8.76 9.93
C ALA A 82 -0.96 -8.69 9.84
N TYR A 83 -1.63 -9.83 10.00
CA TYR A 83 -3.10 -9.90 9.97
C TYR A 83 -3.75 -9.17 11.16
N LEU A 84 -3.16 -9.24 12.37
CA LEU A 84 -3.62 -8.47 13.53
C LEU A 84 -3.61 -6.95 13.24
N PHE A 85 -2.54 -6.45 12.65
CA PHE A 85 -2.39 -5.03 12.30
C PHE A 85 -3.36 -4.60 11.18
N GLU A 86 -3.64 -5.49 10.21
CA GLU A 86 -4.65 -5.28 9.18
C GLU A 86 -6.06 -5.14 9.79
N LEU A 87 -6.44 -6.07 10.68
CA LEU A 87 -7.70 -5.99 11.43
C LEU A 87 -7.75 -4.75 12.34
N GLY A 88 -6.61 -4.34 12.92
CA GLY A 88 -6.49 -3.12 13.70
C GLY A 88 -6.59 -1.84 12.87
N GLY A 89 -6.40 -1.91 11.55
CA GLY A 89 -6.23 -0.73 10.71
C GLY A 89 -5.07 0.15 11.18
N ARG A 90 -3.95 -0.47 11.57
CA ARG A 90 -2.75 0.19 12.06
C ARG A 90 -1.53 -0.39 11.34
N ARG A 91 -0.49 0.42 11.21
CA ARG A 91 0.83 -0.07 10.82
C ARG A 91 1.52 -0.74 12.01
N ASP A 92 2.24 -1.81 11.74
CA ASP A 92 3.14 -2.42 12.71
C ASP A 92 4.39 -1.56 12.97
N PRO A 93 4.64 -1.09 14.21
CA PRO A 93 5.84 -0.33 14.55
C PRO A 93 7.15 -1.10 14.31
N ALA A 94 7.12 -2.43 14.38
CA ALA A 94 8.29 -3.28 14.17
C ALA A 94 8.59 -3.52 12.68
N GLN A 95 7.67 -3.15 11.76
CA GLN A 95 7.96 -3.24 10.34
C GLN A 95 8.96 -2.14 9.94
N PRO A 96 10.10 -2.51 9.32
CA PRO A 96 11.14 -1.56 8.96
C PRO A 96 10.57 -0.40 8.15
N LEU A 97 10.93 0.82 8.55
CA LEU A 97 10.75 2.03 7.76
C LEU A 97 11.78 2.00 6.62
N VAL A 98 11.50 1.27 5.55
CA VAL A 98 12.37 1.27 4.37
C VAL A 98 12.14 2.58 3.62
N SER A 99 13.15 3.45 3.66
CA SER A 99 13.20 4.76 2.98
C SER A 99 13.66 4.67 1.53
N THR A 100 14.29 3.56 1.15
CA THR A 100 14.77 3.30 -0.20
C THR A 100 13.64 2.76 -1.06
N ILE A 101 13.72 3.02 -2.38
CA ILE A 101 12.84 2.38 -3.36
C ILE A 101 12.93 0.87 -3.11
N ALA A 102 11.79 0.26 -2.82
CA ALA A 102 11.77 -1.16 -2.55
C ALA A 102 12.22 -1.92 -3.80
N VAL A 103 13.14 -2.86 -3.61
CA VAL A 103 13.55 -3.76 -4.70
C VAL A 103 12.31 -4.56 -5.10
N ALA A 104 12.00 -4.56 -6.40
CA ALA A 104 10.88 -5.32 -6.93
C ALA A 104 11.02 -6.81 -6.56
N PRO A 105 9.91 -7.50 -6.22
CA PRO A 105 9.94 -8.95 -6.09
C PRO A 105 10.52 -9.59 -7.36
N ALA A 106 11.34 -10.64 -7.21
CA ALA A 106 12.03 -11.27 -8.34
C ALA A 106 11.04 -11.75 -9.42
N SER A 107 9.86 -12.24 -9.01
CA SER A 107 8.77 -12.63 -9.90
C SER A 107 8.25 -11.46 -10.76
N VAL A 108 8.03 -10.30 -10.13
CA VAL A 108 7.57 -9.07 -10.79
C VAL A 108 8.63 -8.55 -11.75
N ALA A 109 9.89 -8.49 -11.30
CA ALA A 109 10.99 -8.05 -12.15
C ALA A 109 11.17 -8.95 -13.38
N ALA A 110 11.14 -10.27 -13.19
CA ALA A 110 11.24 -11.23 -14.29
C ALA A 110 10.09 -11.06 -15.29
N LEU A 111 8.85 -10.93 -14.83
CA LEU A 111 7.70 -10.77 -15.70
C LEU A 111 7.70 -9.42 -16.45
N VAL A 112 8.11 -8.34 -15.79
CA VAL A 112 8.28 -7.03 -16.45
C VAL A 112 9.26 -7.15 -17.63
N MET A 113 10.39 -7.83 -17.43
CA MET A 113 11.42 -7.96 -18.45
C MET A 113 11.03 -8.85 -19.64
N THR A 114 10.06 -9.76 -19.49
CA THR A 114 9.63 -10.65 -20.59
C THR A 114 8.52 -10.06 -21.45
N LEU A 115 7.81 -9.04 -20.98
CA LEU A 115 6.71 -8.43 -21.73
C LEU A 115 7.24 -7.64 -22.94
N PRO A 116 6.68 -7.83 -24.15
CA PRO A 116 7.10 -7.12 -25.37
C PRO A 116 6.49 -5.71 -25.48
N VAL A 117 5.73 -5.29 -24.48
CA VAL A 117 5.03 -3.99 -24.39
C VAL A 117 5.59 -3.17 -23.23
N PRO A 118 5.41 -1.84 -23.17
CA PRO A 118 5.84 -1.05 -22.03
C PRO A 118 5.29 -1.62 -20.72
N ALA A 119 6.19 -2.04 -19.84
CA ALA A 119 5.86 -2.60 -18.54
C ALA A 119 6.81 -2.13 -17.45
N TYR A 120 6.28 -1.93 -16.24
CA TYR A 120 7.04 -1.48 -15.08
C TYR A 120 6.41 -1.91 -13.76
N GLY A 121 7.25 -2.02 -12.73
CA GLY A 121 6.87 -2.31 -11.36
C GLY A 121 6.80 -1.04 -10.52
N LEU A 122 5.77 -0.91 -9.68
CA LEU A 122 5.62 0.16 -8.70
C LEU A 122 5.61 -0.41 -7.28
N ASP A 123 6.30 0.26 -6.37
CA ASP A 123 6.15 0.02 -4.93
C ASP A 123 4.91 0.73 -4.35
N ARG A 124 4.75 0.64 -3.03
CA ARG A 124 3.62 1.19 -2.28
C ARG A 124 3.48 2.71 -2.36
N LEU A 125 4.57 3.44 -2.63
CA LEU A 125 4.60 4.89 -2.81
C LEU A 125 4.64 5.29 -4.29
N TRP A 126 4.44 4.32 -5.19
CA TRP A 126 4.55 4.48 -6.63
C TRP A 126 5.94 4.92 -7.10
N ASN A 127 6.98 4.47 -6.41
CA ASN A 127 8.32 4.48 -6.97
C ASN A 127 8.46 3.34 -7.98
N ALA A 128 9.05 3.63 -9.14
CA ALA A 128 9.41 2.63 -10.13
C ALA A 128 10.53 1.73 -9.60
N SER A 129 10.19 0.48 -9.30
CA SER A 129 11.10 -0.52 -8.72
C SER A 129 11.79 -1.39 -9.78
N CYS A 130 11.19 -1.53 -10.96
CA CYS A 130 11.75 -2.18 -12.15
C CYS A 130 10.98 -1.71 -13.41
N TRP A 131 11.58 -1.84 -14.59
CA TRP A 131 10.95 -1.52 -15.88
C TRP A 131 11.67 -2.23 -17.02
N ASN A 132 10.99 -2.40 -18.15
CA ASN A 132 11.59 -2.96 -19.36
C ASN A 132 12.00 -1.85 -20.36
N PRO A 133 12.80 -2.19 -21.40
CA PRO A 133 13.25 -1.19 -22.37
C PRO A 133 12.13 -0.44 -23.09
N ALA A 134 11.00 -1.10 -23.36
CA ALA A 134 9.84 -0.46 -23.99
C ALA A 134 9.21 0.62 -23.10
N ALA A 135 9.17 0.41 -21.78
CA ALA A 135 8.75 1.42 -20.82
C ALA A 135 9.77 2.55 -20.69
N GLU A 136 11.07 2.23 -20.68
CA GLU A 136 12.13 3.26 -20.65
C GLU A 136 12.05 4.19 -21.86
N HIS A 137 11.83 3.61 -23.06
CA HIS A 137 11.63 4.39 -24.28
C HIS A 137 10.39 5.29 -24.20
N LEU A 138 9.23 4.75 -23.81
CA LEU A 138 7.99 5.53 -23.73
C LEU A 138 8.05 6.66 -22.70
N PHE A 139 8.67 6.42 -21.54
CA PHE A 139 8.62 7.31 -20.39
C PHE A 139 9.92 8.09 -20.14
N ALA A 140 10.30 8.89 -21.13
CA ALA A 140 11.48 9.76 -21.05
C ALA A 140 11.43 10.74 -19.86
N GLY A 141 12.48 10.71 -19.04
CA GLY A 141 12.62 11.53 -17.83
C GLY A 141 11.96 10.94 -16.58
N TRP A 142 11.13 9.90 -16.72
CA TRP A 142 10.65 9.11 -15.59
C TRP A 142 11.54 7.90 -15.35
N LEU A 143 11.71 7.07 -16.38
CA LEU A 143 12.43 5.81 -16.30
C LEU A 143 13.83 5.94 -16.93
N GLY A 144 14.73 5.04 -16.56
CA GLY A 144 16.14 5.05 -16.96
C GLY A 144 17.08 5.60 -15.89
N THR A 145 18.37 5.70 -16.24
CA THR A 145 19.47 5.94 -15.29
C THR A 145 19.28 7.20 -14.43
N ASN A 146 18.78 8.29 -15.01
CA ASN A 146 18.62 9.59 -14.35
C ASN A 146 17.14 10.01 -14.20
N GLY A 147 16.20 9.08 -14.34
CA GLY A 147 14.77 9.40 -14.29
C GLY A 147 14.27 9.70 -12.87
N GLU A 148 13.25 10.55 -12.75
CA GLU A 148 12.53 10.81 -11.49
C GLU A 148 11.67 9.59 -11.13
N ARG A 149 12.26 8.61 -10.44
CA ARG A 149 11.65 7.29 -10.25
C ARG A 149 10.30 7.31 -9.53
N ASN A 150 9.90 8.36 -8.84
CA ASN A 150 8.56 8.46 -8.27
C ASN A 150 7.53 8.98 -9.30
N LEU A 151 6.49 8.19 -9.59
CA LEU A 151 5.49 8.53 -10.60
C LEU A 151 4.75 9.85 -10.30
N LEU A 152 4.47 10.16 -9.03
CA LEU A 152 3.84 11.44 -8.68
C LEU A 152 4.79 12.60 -8.91
N ARG A 153 6.04 12.51 -8.47
CA ARG A 153 7.04 13.56 -8.74
C ARG A 153 7.24 13.77 -10.23
N TYR A 154 7.37 12.70 -11.00
CA TYR A 154 7.45 12.80 -12.46
C TYR A 154 6.22 13.54 -13.01
N THR A 155 5.03 13.08 -12.67
CA THR A 155 3.77 13.64 -13.20
C THR A 155 3.60 15.11 -12.84
N PHE A 156 3.85 15.50 -11.59
CA PHE A 156 3.52 16.84 -11.10
C PHE A 156 4.66 17.86 -11.27
N LEU A 157 5.92 17.40 -11.31
CA LEU A 157 7.10 18.28 -11.26
C LEU A 157 7.95 18.25 -12.53
N SER A 158 7.88 17.18 -13.34
CA SER A 158 8.72 17.08 -14.54
C SER A 158 8.09 17.81 -15.74
N PRO A 159 8.84 18.68 -16.43
CA PRO A 159 8.40 19.25 -17.71
C PRO A 159 8.15 18.17 -18.78
N SER A 160 8.92 17.08 -18.79
CA SER A 160 8.74 16.01 -19.78
C SER A 160 7.40 15.29 -19.63
N ALA A 161 6.84 15.23 -18.42
CA ALA A 161 5.50 14.69 -18.20
C ALA A 161 4.41 15.56 -18.87
N ARG A 162 4.59 16.89 -18.87
CA ARG A 162 3.64 17.82 -19.52
C ARG A 162 3.66 17.70 -21.05
N MET A 163 4.80 17.35 -21.62
CA MET A 163 4.94 17.11 -23.05
C MET A 163 4.35 15.75 -23.45
N LEU A 164 4.59 14.73 -22.62
CA LEU A 164 4.18 13.35 -22.91
C LEU A 164 2.67 13.13 -22.69
N LEU A 165 2.07 13.78 -21.70
CA LEU A 165 0.69 13.54 -21.29
C LEU A 165 -0.26 14.57 -21.94
N PRO A 166 -1.16 14.16 -22.86
CA PRO A 166 -2.23 15.02 -23.33
C PRO A 166 -3.16 15.37 -22.16
N ASP A 167 -3.70 16.59 -22.17
CA ASP A 167 -4.54 17.14 -21.10
C ASP A 167 -3.93 16.90 -19.70
N TRP A 168 -2.63 17.21 -19.58
CA TRP A 168 -1.78 16.89 -18.44
C TRP A 168 -2.45 17.10 -17.07
N GLU A 169 -3.16 18.23 -16.87
CA GLU A 169 -3.84 18.49 -15.59
C GLU A 169 -4.90 17.44 -15.27
N GLN A 170 -5.75 17.09 -16.22
CA GLN A 170 -6.78 16.07 -16.02
C GLN A 170 -6.14 14.71 -15.75
N ARG A 171 -5.03 14.41 -16.45
CA ARG A 171 -4.28 13.18 -16.21
C ARG A 171 -3.65 13.15 -14.82
N ALA A 172 -3.05 14.26 -14.38
CA ALA A 172 -2.44 14.40 -13.06
C ALA A 172 -3.49 14.25 -11.94
N ARG A 173 -4.67 14.86 -12.07
CA ARG A 173 -5.82 14.68 -11.16
C ARG A 173 -6.20 13.21 -11.03
N ARG A 174 -6.32 12.50 -12.16
CA ARG A 174 -6.65 11.06 -12.16
C ARG A 174 -5.57 10.22 -11.50
N VAL A 175 -4.30 10.46 -11.84
CA VAL A 175 -3.14 9.76 -11.23
C VAL A 175 -3.16 9.94 -9.71
N LEU A 176 -3.46 11.14 -9.21
CA LEU A 176 -3.54 11.41 -7.78
C LEU A 176 -4.72 10.70 -7.09
N ALA A 177 -5.89 10.71 -7.71
CA ALA A 177 -7.07 10.02 -7.21
C ALA A 177 -6.83 8.49 -7.11
N GLU A 178 -6.20 7.91 -8.12
CA GLU A 178 -5.78 6.50 -8.15
C GLU A 178 -4.74 6.20 -7.05
N PHE A 179 -3.75 7.07 -6.86
CA PHE A 179 -2.73 6.92 -5.81
C PHE A 179 -3.32 6.94 -4.40
N ARG A 180 -4.26 7.86 -4.15
CA ARG A 180 -4.94 7.94 -2.86
C ARG A 180 -5.69 6.67 -2.51
N ALA A 181 -6.43 6.10 -3.47
CA ALA A 181 -7.13 4.84 -3.28
C ALA A 181 -6.16 3.70 -2.92
N ASP A 182 -4.98 3.69 -3.54
CA ASP A 182 -3.93 2.69 -3.29
C ASP A 182 -3.24 2.85 -1.93
N CYS A 183 -3.08 4.09 -1.45
CA CYS A 183 -2.34 4.40 -0.23
C CYS A 183 -3.19 4.49 1.04
N VAL A 184 -4.49 4.18 0.99
CA VAL A 184 -5.38 4.20 2.17
C VAL A 184 -4.83 3.36 3.33
N ARG A 185 -4.17 2.24 3.03
CA ARG A 185 -3.55 1.35 4.04
C ARG A 185 -2.23 1.89 4.62
N LEU A 186 -1.66 2.93 4.01
CA LEU A 186 -0.42 3.60 4.45
C LEU A 186 -0.72 4.81 5.35
N MET A 187 -1.90 4.85 5.96
CA MET A 187 -2.28 5.92 6.88
C MET A 187 -1.26 6.01 8.02
N ASN A 188 -0.68 7.20 8.22
CA ASN A 188 0.44 7.48 9.13
C ASN A 188 1.81 6.92 8.71
N ASP A 189 2.04 6.69 7.41
CA ASP A 189 3.36 6.41 6.90
C ASP A 189 4.18 7.70 6.73
N PRO A 190 5.31 7.87 7.44
CA PRO A 190 6.08 9.12 7.39
C PRO A 190 6.69 9.41 6.01
N PHE A 191 6.88 8.39 5.17
CA PHE A 191 7.35 8.59 3.79
C PHE A 191 6.25 9.08 2.87
N LEU A 192 5.01 8.62 3.08
CA LEU A 192 3.85 9.18 2.39
C LEU A 192 3.66 10.65 2.78
N ASP A 193 3.74 10.95 4.07
CA ASP A 193 3.63 12.33 4.58
C ASP A 193 4.75 13.22 4.03
N GLY A 194 5.99 12.71 3.97
CA GLY A 194 7.13 13.41 3.36
C GLY A 194 6.95 13.67 1.86
N LEU A 195 6.48 12.67 1.10
CA LEU A 195 6.19 12.79 -0.33
C LEU A 195 5.08 13.82 -0.59
N ALA A 196 3.98 13.72 0.16
CA ALA A 196 2.86 14.65 0.03
C ALA A 196 3.29 16.09 0.35
N ARG A 197 4.10 16.29 1.39
CA ARG A 197 4.64 17.61 1.76
C ARG A 197 5.48 18.21 0.63
N ASP A 198 6.47 17.48 0.11
CA ASP A 198 7.32 17.95 -0.99
C ASP A 198 6.50 18.31 -2.24
N LEU A 199 5.52 17.47 -2.60
CA LEU A 199 4.67 17.71 -3.77
C LEU A 199 3.76 18.94 -3.57
N ARG A 200 3.23 19.16 -2.37
CA ARG A 200 2.43 20.36 -2.04
C ARG A 200 3.26 21.63 -2.12
N GLU A 201 4.51 21.60 -1.66
CA GLU A 201 5.41 22.76 -1.68
C GLU A 201 5.83 23.13 -3.11
N ARG A 202 5.88 22.16 -4.02
CA ARG A 202 6.47 22.33 -5.36
C ARG A 202 5.45 22.32 -6.51
N SER A 203 4.18 22.04 -6.24
CA SER A 203 3.12 21.99 -7.25
C SER A 203 1.80 22.51 -6.71
N GLU A 204 1.37 23.68 -7.19
CA GLU A 204 0.09 24.29 -6.83
C GLU A 204 -1.10 23.39 -7.21
N LEU A 205 -1.03 22.74 -8.39
CA LEU A 205 -2.04 21.77 -8.81
C LEU A 205 -2.11 20.60 -7.82
N PHE A 206 -0.96 20.05 -7.40
CA PHE A 206 -0.96 18.97 -6.41
C PHE A 206 -1.56 19.47 -5.09
N ALA A 207 -1.19 20.65 -4.60
CA ALA A 207 -1.70 21.18 -3.34
C ALA A 207 -3.23 21.32 -3.36
N HIS A 208 -3.77 21.93 -4.43
CA HIS A 208 -5.21 22.10 -4.60
C HIS A 208 -5.95 20.75 -4.63
N GLU A 209 -5.47 19.81 -5.44
CA GLU A 209 -6.10 18.50 -5.56
C GLU A 209 -5.89 17.62 -4.33
N TRP A 210 -4.78 17.81 -3.61
CA TRP A 210 -4.51 17.14 -2.34
C TRP A 210 -5.45 17.60 -1.22
N ASP A 211 -5.94 18.84 -1.28
CA ASP A 211 -6.90 19.36 -0.31
C ASP A 211 -8.36 19.05 -0.69
N SER A 212 -8.67 18.87 -1.99
CA SER A 212 -10.02 18.52 -2.47
C SER A 212 -10.49 17.12 -2.05
N GLN A 213 -9.59 16.25 -1.58
CA GLN A 213 -9.83 14.86 -1.17
C GLN A 213 -10.60 14.00 -2.20
N SER A 214 -10.57 14.35 -3.48
CA SER A 214 -11.15 13.55 -4.56
C SER A 214 -10.53 12.14 -4.58
N VAL A 215 -11.37 11.10 -4.50
CA VAL A 215 -10.99 9.68 -4.57
C VAL A 215 -11.71 9.04 -5.75
N SER A 216 -10.95 8.36 -6.61
CA SER A 216 -11.49 7.56 -7.72
C SER A 216 -10.86 6.18 -7.69
N ALA A 217 -11.66 5.15 -8.00
CA ALA A 217 -11.11 3.82 -8.19
C ALA A 217 -10.11 3.82 -9.35
N ARG A 218 -9.07 3.00 -9.25
CA ARG A 218 -8.13 2.76 -10.34
C ARG A 218 -8.79 1.89 -11.41
N GLU A 219 -9.59 2.54 -12.23
CA GLU A 219 -10.07 1.96 -13.47
C GLU A 219 -8.92 2.08 -14.47
N GLY A 220 -8.51 0.94 -15.04
CA GLY A 220 -7.51 0.88 -16.10
C GLY A 220 -7.98 1.62 -17.36
N GLY A 221 -7.94 0.94 -18.49
CA GLY A 221 -8.47 1.48 -19.73
C GLY A 221 -7.48 2.37 -20.47
N ILE A 222 -8.00 3.16 -21.41
CA ILE A 222 -7.19 3.80 -22.44
C ILE A 222 -6.28 4.87 -21.82
N ARG A 223 -5.03 4.89 -22.27
CA ARG A 223 -3.97 5.84 -21.96
C ARG A 223 -3.38 6.32 -23.27
N THR A 224 -3.46 7.62 -23.48
CA THR A 224 -2.90 8.29 -24.64
C THR A 224 -1.64 9.04 -24.23
N PHE A 225 -0.65 9.05 -25.11
CA PHE A 225 0.63 9.72 -24.92
C PHE A 225 1.01 10.46 -26.21
N VAL A 226 1.77 11.54 -26.11
CA VAL A 226 2.38 12.24 -27.24
C VAL A 226 3.89 12.07 -27.10
N HIS A 227 4.41 10.97 -27.65
CA HIS A 227 5.83 10.67 -27.56
C HIS A 227 6.61 11.60 -28.51
N PRO A 228 7.73 12.22 -28.09
CA PRO A 228 8.47 13.18 -28.91
C PRO A 228 9.00 12.59 -30.22
N LEU A 229 9.27 11.27 -30.26
CA LEU A 229 9.78 10.59 -31.45
C LEU A 229 8.70 9.84 -32.23
N ASP A 230 7.77 9.19 -31.53
CA ASP A 230 6.79 8.28 -32.15
C ASP A 230 5.41 8.94 -32.36
N GLY A 231 5.23 10.17 -31.87
CA GLY A 231 3.97 10.90 -31.96
C GLY A 231 2.89 10.34 -31.03
N PRO A 232 1.59 10.47 -31.41
CA PRO A 232 0.48 10.00 -30.60
C PRO A 232 0.45 8.48 -30.47
N LEU A 233 0.44 7.98 -29.24
CA LEU A 233 0.37 6.56 -28.90
C LEU A 233 -0.83 6.29 -27.99
N SER A 234 -1.47 5.13 -28.15
CA SER A 234 -2.63 4.72 -27.35
C SER A 234 -2.48 3.28 -26.83
N PHE A 235 -2.70 3.11 -25.53
CA PHE A 235 -2.59 1.83 -24.86
C PHE A 235 -3.77 1.59 -23.92
N ILE A 236 -4.08 0.34 -23.65
CA ILE A 236 -4.93 -0.10 -22.55
C ILE A 236 -4.03 -0.44 -21.37
N GLN A 237 -4.19 0.25 -20.25
CA GLN A 237 -3.45 0.00 -19.03
C GLN A 237 -4.06 -1.17 -18.25
N HIS A 238 -3.23 -2.16 -17.95
CA HIS A 238 -3.53 -3.24 -17.02
C HIS A 238 -2.64 -3.13 -15.78
N THR A 239 -3.19 -3.45 -14.61
CA THR A 239 -2.47 -3.42 -13.34
C THR A 239 -2.70 -4.74 -12.61
N PHE A 240 -1.60 -5.36 -12.17
CA PHE A 240 -1.58 -6.63 -11.48
C PHE A 240 -0.87 -6.45 -10.14
N SER A 241 -1.36 -7.09 -9.09
CA SER A 241 -0.71 -7.10 -7.77
C SER A 241 -0.17 -8.48 -7.47
N ALA A 242 1.08 -8.55 -7.01
CA ALA A 242 1.68 -9.81 -6.58
C ALA A 242 1.09 -10.25 -5.24
N VAL A 243 0.67 -11.51 -5.12
CA VAL A 243 0.09 -12.03 -3.87
C VAL A 243 1.14 -12.03 -2.74
N GLU A 244 2.39 -12.37 -3.07
CA GLU A 244 3.50 -12.41 -2.11
C GLU A 244 3.88 -11.03 -1.53
N ARG A 245 3.65 -9.97 -2.33
CA ARG A 245 3.98 -8.58 -2.00
C ARG A 245 2.89 -7.66 -2.56
N PRO A 246 1.73 -7.56 -1.89
CA PRO A 246 0.60 -6.74 -2.34
C PRO A 246 0.89 -5.23 -2.33
N ASP A 247 2.00 -4.85 -1.69
CA ASP A 247 2.59 -3.52 -1.70
C ASP A 247 3.32 -3.21 -3.02
N HIS A 248 3.46 -4.19 -3.93
CA HIS A 248 4.01 -4.03 -5.27
C HIS A 248 2.99 -4.31 -6.36
N LYS A 249 3.17 -3.64 -7.49
CA LYS A 249 2.27 -3.71 -8.65
C LYS A 249 3.07 -3.83 -9.92
N LEU A 250 2.60 -4.64 -10.85
CA LEU A 250 3.03 -4.61 -12.25
C LEU A 250 2.01 -3.81 -13.04
N VAL A 251 2.49 -2.89 -13.87
CA VAL A 251 1.68 -2.19 -14.87
C VAL A 251 2.17 -2.58 -16.26
N ALA A 252 1.24 -2.91 -17.14
CA ALA A 252 1.50 -3.19 -18.55
C ALA A 252 0.59 -2.32 -19.42
N LEU A 253 1.15 -1.78 -20.51
CA LEU A 253 0.45 -0.94 -21.47
C LEU A 253 0.29 -1.70 -22.79
N MET A 254 -0.88 -2.30 -22.99
CA MET A 254 -1.17 -3.07 -24.19
C MET A 254 -1.60 -2.12 -25.31
N PRO A 255 -1.00 -2.16 -26.52
CA PRO A 255 -1.46 -1.32 -27.62
C PRO A 255 -2.96 -1.51 -27.87
N THR A 256 -3.70 -0.43 -28.09
CA THR A 256 -5.08 -0.56 -28.58
C THR A 256 -5.02 -1.15 -29.98
N ALA A 257 -5.75 -2.23 -30.26
CA ALA A 257 -5.80 -2.81 -31.61
C ALA A 257 -6.22 -1.72 -32.60
N GLY A 258 -5.29 -1.30 -33.47
CA GLY A 258 -5.52 -0.20 -34.42
C GLY A 258 -4.42 0.87 -34.51
N VAL A 259 -3.14 0.51 -34.41
CA VAL A 259 -2.07 1.24 -35.13
C VAL A 259 -1.01 0.22 -35.54
N ASP A 260 -1.28 -0.50 -36.63
CA ASP A 260 -0.20 -1.04 -37.46
C ASP A 260 0.53 0.15 -38.08
N ARG A 261 1.83 0.26 -37.82
CA ARG A 261 2.81 0.78 -38.79
C ARG A 261 4.13 0.05 -38.62
#